data_AF-A0A2V4ANF4-F1
#
_entry.id   AF-A0A2V4ANF4-F1
#
_cell.length_a   1.000
_cell.length_b   1.000
_cell.length_c   1.000
_cell.angle_alpha   90.00
_cell.angle_beta   90.00
_cell.angle_gamma   90.00
#
_symmetry.space_group_name_H-M   'P 1'
#
loop_
_entity.id
_entity.type
_entity.pdbx_description
1 polymer ?
#
loop_
_entity_poly.entity_id
_entity_poly.type
_entity_poly.pdbx_seq_one_letter_code
_entity_poly.pdbx_strand_id
1 'polypeptide(L)'
;MRQSQAAVLERYRVLEGDFATEPYETGWATEARWFVQVLRASSPAVRVVLTTQVSPDGLHWCDAEYPPQVCEGEGMISWPVREFGQWLRIRGSVEGDEGSVKVQIYLTLKE
;
A
#
# COMPACT_ATOMS: atom_id res chain seq x y z
N MET A 1 8.10 -26.87 -2.57
CA MET A 1 7.83 -25.88 -1.50
C MET A 1 7.44 -24.61 -2.21
N ARG A 2 6.27 -24.01 -1.90
CA ARG A 2 5.81 -22.77 -2.56
C ARG A 2 6.65 -21.59 -2.05
N GLN A 3 7.09 -20.70 -2.94
CA GLN A 3 7.85 -19.51 -2.54
C GLN A 3 6.93 -18.50 -1.85
N SER A 4 7.45 -17.84 -0.81
CA SER A 4 6.76 -16.74 -0.16
C SER A 4 7.74 -15.66 0.27
N GLN A 5 7.31 -14.40 0.21
CA GLN A 5 8.12 -13.25 0.61
C GLN A 5 7.24 -12.21 1.31
N ALA A 6 7.82 -11.51 2.30
CA ALA A 6 7.24 -10.33 2.91
C ALA A 6 8.20 -9.15 2.71
N ALA A 7 7.82 -8.21 1.83
CA ALA A 7 8.55 -6.98 1.61
C ALA A 7 8.01 -5.87 2.53
N VAL A 8 8.92 -5.06 3.07
CA VAL A 8 8.58 -3.86 3.86
C VAL A 8 8.76 -2.66 2.95
N LEU A 9 7.66 -2.03 2.55
CA LEU A 9 7.68 -0.92 1.61
C LEU A 9 7.84 0.41 2.35
N GLU A 10 7.19 0.51 3.50
CA GLU A 10 7.34 1.66 4.40
C GLU A 10 7.51 1.17 5.82
N ARG A 11 8.50 1.72 6.54
CA ARG A 11 8.78 1.36 7.93
C ARG A 11 8.81 2.59 8.80
N TYR A 12 7.78 2.74 9.64
CA TYR A 12 7.67 3.85 10.59
C TYR A 12 7.71 5.23 9.93
N ARG A 13 7.31 5.30 8.65
CA ARG A 13 7.33 6.54 7.87
C ARG A 13 6.17 7.42 8.27
N VAL A 14 6.43 8.73 8.36
CA VAL A 14 5.39 9.74 8.50
C VAL A 14 4.97 10.17 7.10
N LEU A 15 3.68 10.11 6.81
CA LEU A 15 3.08 10.48 5.54
C LEU A 15 2.15 11.67 5.74
N GLU A 16 2.16 12.56 4.76
CA GLU A 16 1.40 13.81 4.68
C GLU A 16 1.02 14.03 3.21
N GLY A 17 -0.17 14.56 2.96
CA GLY A 17 -0.67 14.80 1.60
C GLY A 17 -0.61 13.55 0.70
N ASP A 18 -0.33 13.77 -0.58
CA ASP A 18 -0.22 12.69 -1.57
C ASP A 18 1.15 12.01 -1.53
N PHE A 19 1.15 10.68 -1.65
CA PHE A 19 2.36 9.87 -1.69
C PHE A 19 2.23 8.66 -2.60
N ALA A 20 3.37 8.06 -2.92
CA ALA A 20 3.45 6.71 -3.49
C ALA A 20 4.56 5.94 -2.79
N THR A 21 4.35 4.65 -2.57
CA THR A 21 5.42 3.77 -2.08
C THR A 21 6.43 3.51 -3.18
N GLU A 22 7.62 3.06 -2.79
CA GLU A 22 8.56 2.47 -3.75
C GLU A 22 7.88 1.30 -4.50
N PRO A 23 8.19 1.12 -5.79
CA PRO A 23 7.66 0.02 -6.58
C PRO A 23 8.34 -1.30 -6.23
N TYR A 24 7.58 -2.39 -6.34
CA TYR A 24 8.08 -3.73 -6.04
C TYR A 24 7.80 -4.70 -7.20
N GLU A 25 8.82 -5.45 -7.62
CA GLU A 25 8.69 -6.44 -8.68
C GLU A 25 8.03 -7.71 -8.15
N THR A 26 6.94 -8.13 -8.78
CA THR A 26 6.07 -9.22 -8.35
C THR A 26 5.79 -10.25 -9.43
N GLY A 27 6.43 -10.16 -10.60
CA GLY A 27 6.12 -11.00 -11.76
C GLY A 27 6.24 -12.52 -11.54
N TRP A 28 6.92 -12.95 -10.48
CA TRP A 28 7.05 -14.35 -10.08
C TRP A 28 5.89 -14.85 -9.20
N ALA A 29 5.11 -13.96 -8.59
CA ALA A 29 4.07 -14.32 -7.61
C ALA A 29 2.71 -14.54 -8.28
N THR A 30 1.91 -15.45 -7.71
CA THR A 30 0.53 -15.72 -8.16
C THR A 30 -0.51 -15.00 -7.31
N GLU A 31 -0.16 -14.66 -6.07
CA GLU A 31 -1.02 -13.88 -5.17
C GLU A 31 -0.22 -12.89 -4.33
N ALA A 32 -0.83 -11.73 -4.09
CA ALA A 32 -0.30 -10.68 -3.24
C ALA A 32 -1.32 -10.27 -2.18
N ARG A 33 -0.84 -9.71 -1.07
CA ARG A 33 -1.66 -9.06 -0.05
C ARG A 33 -0.92 -7.89 0.56
N TRP A 34 -1.61 -6.76 0.62
CA TRP A 34 -1.14 -5.59 1.34
C TRP A 34 -1.52 -5.70 2.81
N PHE A 35 -0.63 -5.24 3.69
CA PHE A 35 -0.95 -4.90 5.07
C PHE A 35 -0.50 -3.46 5.31
N VAL A 36 -1.43 -2.60 5.70
CA VAL A 36 -1.14 -1.21 6.04
C VAL A 36 -1.55 -1.01 7.49
N GLN A 37 -0.57 -0.65 8.32
CA GLN A 37 -0.76 -0.33 9.71
C GLN A 37 -0.55 1.17 9.92
N VAL A 38 -1.58 1.85 10.42
CA VAL A 38 -1.47 3.19 10.98
C VAL A 38 -1.10 3.03 12.46
N LEU A 39 0.12 3.43 12.79
CA LEU A 39 0.69 3.35 14.13
C LEU A 39 0.33 4.56 14.99
N ARG A 40 0.14 5.71 14.34
CA ARG A 40 -0.25 6.96 14.99
C ARG A 40 -0.88 7.89 13.96
N ALA A 41 -1.93 8.59 14.34
CA ALA A 41 -2.50 9.70 13.58
C ALA A 41 -2.34 11.01 14.35
N SER A 42 -2.19 12.14 13.65
CA SER A 42 -2.14 13.47 14.28
C SER A 42 -3.49 13.89 14.87
N SER A 43 -4.60 13.39 14.31
CA SER A 43 -5.97 13.65 14.75
C SER A 43 -6.90 12.47 14.42
N PRO A 44 -7.99 12.24 15.18
CA PRO A 44 -8.99 11.21 14.86
C PRO A 44 -9.70 11.41 13.52
N ALA A 45 -9.70 12.63 12.97
CA ALA A 45 -10.34 12.95 11.70
C ALA A 45 -9.47 12.61 10.47
N VAL A 46 -8.19 12.27 10.68
CA VAL A 46 -7.26 11.95 9.59
C VAL A 46 -7.62 10.61 8.96
N ARG A 47 -7.61 10.60 7.63
CA ARG A 47 -7.95 9.46 6.79
C ARG A 47 -6.79 9.19 5.84
N VAL A 48 -6.51 7.92 5.55
CA VAL A 48 -5.54 7.55 4.52
C VAL A 48 -6.28 6.78 3.44
N VAL A 49 -6.36 7.37 2.25
CA VAL A 49 -6.92 6.72 1.06
C VAL A 49 -5.78 6.05 0.31
N LEU A 50 -5.94 4.78 -0.03
CA LEU A 50 -4.89 3.92 -0.58
C LEU A 50 -5.41 3.22 -1.84
N THR A 51 -4.72 3.42 -2.95
CA THR A 51 -5.03 2.81 -4.24
C THR A 51 -3.87 1.92 -4.66
N THR A 52 -4.17 0.64 -4.92
CA THR A 52 -3.18 -0.26 -5.52
C THR A 52 -2.95 0.15 -6.97
N GLN A 53 -1.69 0.28 -7.37
CA GLN A 53 -1.32 0.53 -8.75
C GLN A 53 -0.48 -0.61 -9.30
N VAL A 54 -0.65 -0.88 -10.59
CA VAL A 54 0.09 -1.90 -11.34
C VAL A 54 0.88 -1.24 -12.47
N SER A 55 1.97 -1.89 -12.86
CA SER A 55 2.79 -1.43 -13.98
C SER A 55 3.46 -2.61 -14.70
N PRO A 56 3.59 -2.56 -16.04
CA PRO A 56 4.38 -3.54 -16.77
C PRO A 56 5.90 -3.27 -16.69
N ASP A 57 6.31 -2.02 -16.45
CA ASP A 57 7.71 -1.56 -16.57
C ASP A 57 8.26 -0.90 -15.30
N GLY A 58 7.43 -0.69 -14.27
CA GLY A 58 7.78 0.02 -13.04
C GLY A 58 7.87 1.54 -13.20
N LEU A 59 7.59 2.08 -14.39
CA LEU A 59 7.73 3.49 -14.72
C LEU A 59 6.36 4.15 -14.97
N HIS A 60 5.48 3.48 -15.71
CA HIS A 60 4.15 3.94 -16.06
C HIS A 60 3.09 3.15 -15.30
N TRP A 61 2.18 3.85 -14.63
CA TRP A 61 1.28 3.24 -13.64
C TRP A 61 -0.17 3.50 -13.98
N CYS A 62 -1.00 2.47 -13.81
CA CYS A 62 -2.45 2.59 -13.78
C CYS A 62 -2.99 2.12 -12.43
N ASP A 63 -4.17 2.64 -12.07
CA ASP A 63 -4.89 2.17 -10.89
C ASP A 63 -5.40 0.75 -11.19
N ALA A 64 -5.10 -0.18 -10.30
CA ALA A 64 -5.59 -1.55 -10.41
C ALA A 64 -7.12 -1.57 -10.23
N GLU A 65 -7.78 -2.61 -10.75
CA GLU A 65 -9.24 -2.76 -10.72
C GLU A 65 -9.78 -3.16 -9.31
N TYR A 66 -9.26 -2.52 -8.27
CA TYR A 66 -9.67 -2.67 -6.88
C TYR A 66 -10.16 -1.33 -6.36
N PRO A 67 -11.21 -1.30 -5.51
CA PRO A 67 -11.65 -0.07 -4.88
C PRO A 67 -10.54 0.48 -3.97
N PRO A 68 -10.41 1.82 -3.87
CA PRO A 68 -9.55 2.43 -2.87
C PRO A 68 -9.88 1.91 -1.46
N GLN A 69 -8.83 1.69 -0.67
CA GLN A 69 -8.94 1.29 0.73
C GLN A 69 -8.76 2.52 1.61
N VAL A 70 -9.50 2.58 2.72
CA VAL A 70 -9.47 3.73 3.62
C VAL A 70 -9.08 3.27 5.01
N CYS A 71 -8.04 3.88 5.58
CA CYS A 71 -7.72 3.77 6.99
C CYS A 71 -8.29 4.98 7.73
N GLU A 72 -9.07 4.74 8.78
CA GLU A 72 -9.51 5.78 9.72
C GLU A 72 -8.87 5.50 11.09
N GLY A 73 -8.15 6.48 11.62
CA GLY A 73 -7.45 6.34 12.90
C GLY A 73 -6.33 5.27 12.90
N GLU A 74 -5.98 4.81 14.10
CA GLU A 74 -4.94 3.80 14.32
C GLU A 74 -5.49 2.38 14.14
N GLY A 75 -4.66 1.49 13.58
CA GLY A 75 -5.07 0.11 13.32
C GLY A 75 -4.36 -0.50 12.13
N MET A 76 -4.82 -1.67 11.71
CA MET A 76 -4.29 -2.37 10.54
C MET A 76 -5.42 -2.84 9.63
N ILE A 77 -5.26 -2.56 8.35
CA ILE A 77 -6.13 -3.10 7.29
C ILE A 77 -5.31 -3.98 6.35
N SER A 78 -5.99 -4.87 5.63
CA SER A 78 -5.36 -5.70 4.60
C SER A 78 -6.32 -6.06 3.50
N TRP A 79 -5.81 -6.19 2.27
CA TRP A 79 -6.60 -6.64 1.13
C TRP A 79 -5.74 -7.48 0.17
N PRO A 80 -6.34 -8.52 -0.45
CA PRO A 80 -5.66 -9.31 -1.46
C PRO A 80 -5.58 -8.58 -2.80
N VAL A 81 -4.57 -8.92 -3.60
CA VAL A 81 -4.41 -8.48 -4.99
C VAL A 81 -4.00 -9.68 -5.84
N ARG A 82 -4.66 -9.83 -6.98
CA ARG A 82 -4.43 -10.82 -8.04
C ARG A 82 -4.36 -10.13 -9.39
N GLU A 83 -3.83 -10.84 -10.40
CA GLU A 83 -3.80 -10.39 -11.80
C GLU A 83 -3.06 -9.04 -11.98
N PHE A 84 -1.99 -8.85 -11.20
CA PHE A 84 -1.28 -7.57 -11.06
C PHE A 84 -0.12 -7.34 -12.06
N GLY A 85 0.22 -8.32 -12.89
CA GLY A 85 1.31 -8.19 -13.85
C GLY A 85 2.70 -8.20 -13.19
N GLN A 86 3.55 -7.22 -13.52
CA GLN A 86 4.97 -7.23 -13.18
C GLN A 86 5.33 -6.45 -11.92
N TRP A 87 4.71 -5.28 -11.72
CA TRP A 87 5.07 -4.37 -10.64
C TRP A 87 3.85 -3.92 -9.85
N LEU A 88 4.02 -3.82 -8.53
CA LEU A 88 3.02 -3.34 -7.58
C LEU A 88 3.56 -2.16 -6.77
N ARG A 89 2.68 -1.18 -6.52
CA ARG A 89 2.87 -0.13 -5.51
C ARG A 89 1.54 0.33 -4.93
N ILE A 90 1.59 1.16 -3.89
CA ILE A 90 0.44 1.92 -3.42
C ILE A 90 0.63 3.40 -3.76
N ARG A 91 -0.39 4.01 -4.35
CA ARG A 91 -0.59 5.48 -4.31
C ARG A 91 -1.51 5.78 -3.14
N GLY A 92 -1.24 6.82 -2.36
CA GLY A 92 -2.16 7.22 -1.31
C GLY A 92 -2.24 8.72 -1.11
N SER A 93 -3.23 9.12 -0.33
CA SER A 93 -3.46 10.50 0.10
C SER A 93 -3.83 10.50 1.58
N VAL A 94 -3.18 11.37 2.35
CA VAL A 94 -3.53 11.65 3.74
C VAL A 94 -4.47 12.85 3.76
N GLU A 95 -5.73 12.59 4.10
CA GLU A 95 -6.80 13.57 4.14
C GLU A 95 -7.05 14.05 5.59
N GLY A 96 -7.38 15.33 5.72
CA GLY A 96 -7.58 16.03 6.99
C GLY A 96 -6.64 17.23 7.11
N ASP A 97 -7.16 18.38 7.56
CA ASP A 97 -6.40 19.63 7.65
C ASP A 97 -5.10 19.43 8.46
N GLU A 98 -3.95 19.67 7.81
CA GLU A 98 -2.61 19.47 8.37
C GLU A 98 -2.40 18.07 9.02
N GLY A 99 -3.10 17.08 8.48
CA GLY A 99 -3.09 15.69 8.95
C GLY A 99 -1.79 14.97 8.60
N SER A 100 -1.25 14.20 9.54
CA SER A 100 -0.14 13.29 9.31
C SER A 100 -0.39 11.93 9.96
N VAL A 101 0.15 10.89 9.35
CA VAL A 101 0.07 9.52 9.87
C VAL A 101 1.43 8.87 9.89
N LYS A 102 1.74 8.16 10.98
CA LYS A 102 2.89 7.25 11.03
C LYS A 102 2.43 5.87 10.64
N VAL A 103 3.02 5.31 9.58
CA VAL A 103 2.58 4.02 9.02
C VAL A 103 3.68 2.98 8.95
N GLN A 104 3.24 1.74 8.76
CA GLN A 104 4.05 0.63 8.31
C GLN A 104 3.29 -0.13 7.22
N ILE A 105 3.94 -0.37 6.08
CA ILE A 105 3.32 -0.98 4.89
C ILE A 105 4.11 -2.21 4.49
N TYR A 106 3.41 -3.33 4.35
CA TYR A 106 3.96 -4.60 3.91
C TYR A 106 3.25 -5.10 2.66
N LEU A 107 4.03 -5.74 1.79
CA LEU A 107 3.54 -6.55 0.67
C LEU A 107 3.94 -8.00 0.91
N THR A 108 2.97 -8.89 1.05
CA THR A 108 3.23 -10.33 1.11
C THR A 108 2.88 -10.98 -0.21
N LEU A 109 3.78 -11.83 -0.71
CA LEU A 109 3.70 -12.48 -2.03
C LEU A 109 3.83 -13.98 -1.86
N LYS A 110 3.10 -14.74 -2.69
CA LYS A 110 3.20 -16.21 -2.75
C LYS A 110 3.10 -16.70 -4.19
N GLU A 111 3.86 -17.75 -4.49
CA GLU A 111 3.80 -18.54 -5.72
C GLU A 111 2.87 -19.73 -5.57
#